data_AF-A0A6P6UB20-F1
#
_entry.id   AF-A0A6P6UB20-F1
#
_cell.length_a   1.000
_cell.length_b   1.000
_cell.length_c   1.000
_cell.angle_alpha   90.00
_cell.angle_beta   90.00
_cell.angle_gamma   90.00
#
_symmetry.space_group_name_H-M   'P 1'
#
loop_
_entity.id
_entity.type
_entity.pdbx_description
1 polymer ?
#
loop_
_entity_poly.entity_id
_entity_poly.type
_entity_poly.pdbx_seq_one_letter_code
_entity_poly.pdbx_strand_id
1 'polypeptide(L)'
;MVDNVLDAQIIDVNSQVLDRKEMGEDLFGAIRDGGSASFGVVFAYRIRLVRVPEIHTVFNVQKTEAENATDVLYKWQNVADKIDNDMFIRVLVQPNTGKVKSPKSLD
;
A
#
# COMPACT_ATOMS: atom_id res chain seq x y z
N MET A 1 7.07 -2.25 -0.01
CA MET A 1 7.56 -2.29 1.38
C MET A 1 8.98 -2.87 1.46
N VAL A 2 9.72 -2.82 0.35
CA VAL A 2 10.92 -3.64 0.15
C VAL A 2 12.19 -2.85 0.46
N ASP A 3 12.19 -1.53 0.19
CA ASP A 3 13.41 -0.72 0.23
C ASP A 3 13.89 -0.33 1.64
N ASN A 4 13.06 -0.57 2.66
CA ASN A 4 13.34 -0.18 4.05
C ASN A 4 13.52 -1.37 4.99
N VAL A 5 13.74 -2.58 4.47
CA VAL A 5 14.10 -3.76 5.27
C VAL A 5 15.62 -3.89 5.33
N LEU A 6 16.18 -3.84 6.54
CA LEU A 6 17.62 -3.98 6.78
C LEU A 6 18.01 -5.43 7.05
N ASP A 7 17.12 -6.20 7.66
CA ASP A 7 17.33 -7.58 8.09
C ASP A 7 15.98 -8.30 8.31
N ALA A 8 16.02 -9.61 8.41
CA ALA A 8 14.88 -10.45 8.74
C ALA A 8 15.34 -11.69 9.51
N GLN A 9 14.46 -12.25 10.33
CA GLN A 9 14.67 -13.57 10.93
C GLN A 9 13.64 -14.56 10.40
N ILE A 10 14.12 -15.68 9.91
CA ILE A 10 13.32 -16.75 9.30
C ILE A 10 13.61 -18.09 9.97
N ILE A 11 12.60 -18.95 10.07
CA ILE A 11 12.76 -20.37 10.35
C ILE A 11 12.67 -21.13 9.02
N ASP A 12 13.75 -21.83 8.66
CA ASP A 12 13.84 -22.63 7.44
C ASP A 12 13.22 -24.03 7.60
N VAL A 13 13.26 -24.84 6.54
CA VAL A 13 12.74 -26.21 6.53
C VAL A 13 13.47 -27.17 7.47
N ASN A 14 14.69 -26.81 7.88
CA ASN A 14 15.52 -27.56 8.80
C ASN A 14 15.35 -27.08 10.25
N SER A 15 14.35 -26.23 10.52
CA SER A 15 14.11 -25.61 11.82
C SER A 15 15.27 -24.73 12.33
N GLN A 16 16.10 -24.21 11.41
CA GLN A 16 17.16 -23.27 11.73
C GLN A 16 16.59 -21.85 11.72
N VAL A 17 16.96 -21.07 12.74
CA VAL A 17 16.74 -19.63 12.75
C VAL A 17 17.90 -18.99 11.99
N LEU A 18 17.59 -18.26 10.94
CA LEU A 18 18.57 -17.57 10.12
C LEU A 18 18.31 -16.06 10.17
N ASP A 19 19.35 -15.28 10.49
CA ASP A 19 19.39 -13.85 10.18
C ASP A 19 19.84 -13.61 8.73
N ARG A 20 19.89 -12.34 8.28
CA ARG A 20 20.33 -12.01 6.91
C ARG A 20 21.70 -12.58 6.57
N LYS A 21 22.64 -12.57 7.53
CA LYS A 21 24.00 -13.04 7.30
C LYS A 21 24.02 -14.55 7.11
N GLU A 22 23.22 -15.28 7.88
CA GLU A 22 23.13 -16.75 7.81
C GLU A 22 22.34 -17.23 6.59
N MET A 23 21.24 -16.55 6.25
CA MET A 23 20.40 -16.93 5.11
C MET A 23 21.01 -16.57 3.75
N GLY A 24 21.91 -15.57 3.71
CA GLY A 24 22.52 -15.06 2.49
C GLY A 24 21.62 -14.10 1.70
N GLU A 25 22.23 -13.35 0.77
CA GLU A 25 21.54 -12.28 0.04
C GLU A 25 20.48 -12.79 -0.96
N ASP A 26 20.64 -14.00 -1.49
CA ASP A 26 19.68 -14.59 -2.43
C ASP A 26 18.34 -14.87 -1.74
N LEU A 27 18.39 -15.57 -0.60
CA LEU A 27 17.20 -15.85 0.21
C LEU A 27 16.64 -14.56 0.82
N PHE A 28 17.51 -13.67 1.32
CA PHE A 28 17.09 -12.37 1.83
C PHE A 28 16.36 -11.54 0.75
N GLY A 29 16.86 -11.50 -0.48
CA GLY A 29 16.21 -10.85 -1.61
C GLY A 29 14.85 -11.46 -1.93
N ALA A 30 14.77 -12.80 -1.95
CA ALA A 30 13.55 -13.52 -2.25
C ALA A 30 12.43 -13.24 -1.23
N ILE A 31 12.72 -13.24 0.07
CA ILE A 31 11.71 -12.94 1.10
C ILE A 31 11.33 -11.46 1.16
N ARG A 32 12.23 -10.58 0.72
CA ARG A 32 12.02 -9.13 0.71
C ARG A 32 11.09 -8.70 -0.42
N ASP A 33 11.23 -9.29 -1.61
CA ASP A 33 10.49 -8.93 -2.84
C ASP A 33 9.41 -9.95 -3.25
N GLY A 34 9.75 -11.24 -3.26
CA GLY A 34 8.94 -12.33 -3.83
C GLY A 34 7.87 -12.89 -2.90
N GLY A 35 7.80 -12.39 -1.67
CA GLY A 35 6.91 -12.88 -0.60
C GLY A 35 7.51 -14.04 0.18
N SER A 36 7.33 -14.03 1.50
CA SER A 36 8.01 -14.97 2.41
C SER A 36 7.41 -16.38 2.46
N ALA A 37 6.15 -16.56 2.04
CA ALA A 37 5.41 -17.81 2.25
C ALA A 37 6.04 -19.04 1.57
N SER A 38 6.81 -18.85 0.50
CA SER A 38 7.47 -19.93 -0.24
C SER A 38 8.81 -20.37 0.36
N PHE A 39 9.34 -19.63 1.33
CA PHE A 39 10.75 -19.76 1.75
C PHE A 39 10.92 -20.11 3.24
N GLY A 40 9.82 -20.21 3.99
CA GLY A 40 9.83 -20.52 5.41
C GLY A 40 8.90 -19.61 6.20
N VAL A 41 9.13 -19.53 7.51
CA VAL A 41 8.32 -18.67 8.40
C VAL A 41 9.17 -17.49 8.86
N VAL A 42 8.93 -16.32 8.27
CA VAL A 42 9.55 -15.07 8.73
C VAL A 42 8.78 -14.57 9.96
N PHE A 43 9.49 -14.38 11.07
CA PHE A 43 8.88 -13.99 12.35
C PHE A 43 9.35 -12.63 12.87
N ALA A 44 10.41 -12.05 12.29
CA ALA A 44 10.85 -10.70 12.61
C ALA A 44 11.45 -9.98 11.39
N TYR A 45 11.27 -8.66 11.35
CA TYR A 45 11.93 -7.77 10.40
C TYR A 45 12.63 -6.63 11.15
N ARG A 46 13.85 -6.30 10.74
CA ARG A 46 14.52 -5.06 11.14
C ARG A 46 14.31 -4.03 10.05
N ILE A 47 13.51 -3.01 10.34
CA ILE A 47 13.17 -1.96 9.38
C ILE A 47 13.93 -0.66 9.65
N ARG A 48 14.25 0.07 8.58
CA ARG A 48 14.74 1.45 8.65
C ARG A 48 13.55 2.40 8.77
N LEU A 49 13.46 3.09 9.90
CA LEU A 49 12.47 4.14 10.06
C LEU A 49 12.80 5.33 9.15
N VAL A 50 11.78 5.86 8.50
CA VAL A 50 11.87 7.09 7.71
C VAL A 50 11.28 8.25 8.52
N ARG A 51 11.89 9.43 8.40
CA ARG A 51 11.35 10.63 9.04
C ARG A 51 10.11 11.10 8.29
N VAL A 52 9.10 11.50 9.03
CA VAL A 52 7.90 12.16 8.51
C VAL A 52 7.76 13.53 9.17
N PRO A 53 7.18 14.53 8.50
CA PRO A 53 6.83 15.80 9.12
C PRO A 53 5.90 15.59 10.32
N GLU A 54 6.01 16.45 11.34
CA GLU A 54 5.13 16.44 12.51
C GLU A 54 3.66 16.68 12.13
N ILE A 55 3.44 17.57 11.14
CA ILE A 55 2.13 17.89 10.60
C ILE A 55 2.10 17.50 9.12
N HIS A 56 1.08 16.73 8.73
CA HIS A 56 0.82 16.34 7.35
C HIS A 56 -0.66 16.57 7.02
N THR A 57 -0.97 16.67 5.73
CA THR A 57 -2.32 16.99 5.25
C THR A 57 -2.95 15.77 4.59
N VAL A 58 -4.20 15.48 4.92
CA VAL A 58 -5.02 14.46 4.26
C VAL A 58 -6.25 15.10 3.64
N PHE A 59 -6.72 14.57 2.51
CA PHE A 59 -7.95 15.01 1.87
C PHE A 59 -8.72 13.82 1.30
N ASN A 60 -10.04 14.00 1.17
CA ASN A 60 -10.94 13.04 0.52
C ASN A 60 -11.94 13.80 -0.34
N VAL A 61 -11.91 13.57 -1.65
CA VAL A 61 -12.80 14.20 -2.63
C VAL A 61 -13.60 13.10 -3.32
N GLN A 62 -14.92 13.19 -3.23
CA GLN A 62 -15.81 12.28 -3.95
C GLN A 62 -16.28 12.94 -5.25
N LYS A 63 -16.32 12.14 -6.33
CA LYS A 63 -16.86 12.53 -7.63
C LYS A 63 -17.76 11.43 -8.16
N THR A 64 -18.95 11.81 -8.56
CA THR A 64 -19.90 10.94 -9.25
C THR A 64 -19.75 11.08 -10.77
N GLU A 65 -20.37 10.17 -11.52
CA GLU A 65 -20.41 10.25 -12.98
C GLU A 65 -21.00 11.60 -13.46
N ALA A 66 -22.07 12.07 -12.81
CA ALA A 66 -22.70 13.36 -13.08
C ALA A 66 -21.78 14.56 -12.81
N GLU A 67 -20.67 14.36 -12.10
CA GLU A 67 -19.67 15.37 -11.78
C GLU A 67 -18.34 15.16 -12.54
N ASN A 68 -18.42 14.55 -13.72
CA ASN A 68 -17.28 14.29 -14.62
C ASN A 68 -16.18 13.42 -13.96
N ALA A 69 -16.55 12.40 -13.17
CA ALA A 69 -15.59 11.51 -12.51
C ALA A 69 -14.61 10.84 -13.50
N THR A 70 -15.05 10.50 -14.71
CA THR A 70 -14.22 9.87 -15.74
C THR A 70 -13.08 10.79 -16.20
N ASP A 71 -13.35 12.08 -16.41
CA ASP A 71 -12.34 13.06 -16.82
C ASP A 71 -11.31 13.29 -15.71
N VAL A 72 -11.78 13.33 -14.45
CA VAL A 72 -10.90 13.43 -13.28
C VAL A 72 -10.00 12.20 -13.16
N LEU A 73 -10.55 11.00 -13.35
CA LEU A 73 -9.78 9.76 -13.34
C LEU A 73 -8.74 9.73 -14.46
N TYR A 74 -9.12 10.11 -15.68
CA TYR A 74 -8.21 10.18 -16.82
C TYR A 74 -7.07 11.18 -16.55
N LYS A 75 -7.39 12.35 -15.99
CA LYS A 75 -6.35 13.31 -15.59
C LYS A 75 -5.43 12.73 -14.52
N TRP A 76 -5.99 12.09 -13.49
CA TRP A 76 -5.22 11.45 -12.42
C TRP A 76 -4.22 10.42 -12.98
N GLN A 77 -4.64 9.57 -13.92
CA GLN A 77 -3.75 8.58 -14.56
C GLN A 77 -2.52 9.21 -15.25
N ASN A 78 -2.63 10.45 -15.74
CA ASN A 78 -1.55 11.13 -16.47
C ASN A 78 -0.59 11.94 -15.58
N VAL A 79 -0.99 12.25 -14.34
CA VAL A 79 -0.26 13.14 -13.44
C VAL A 79 0.18 12.48 -12.14
N ALA A 80 -0.46 11.40 -11.70
CA ALA A 80 -0.23 10.80 -10.39
C ALA A 80 1.19 10.24 -10.22
N ASP A 81 1.83 9.81 -11.30
CA ASP A 81 3.22 9.30 -11.31
C ASP A 81 4.28 10.41 -11.38
N LYS A 82 3.87 11.66 -11.65
CA LYS A 82 4.75 12.82 -11.88
C LYS A 82 4.59 13.93 -10.85
N ILE A 83 3.65 13.75 -9.92
CA ILE A 83 3.40 14.72 -8.86
C ILE A 83 4.56 14.71 -7.85
N ASP A 84 4.64 15.75 -7.02
CA ASP A 84 5.64 15.84 -5.97
C ASP A 84 5.65 14.58 -5.08
N ASN A 85 6.84 14.09 -4.69
CA ASN A 85 6.99 12.88 -3.88
C ASN A 85 6.33 12.99 -2.50
N ASP A 86 6.13 14.20 -1.98
CA ASP A 86 5.42 14.45 -0.73
C ASP A 86 3.88 14.46 -0.90
N MET A 87 3.38 14.32 -2.13
CA MET A 87 1.95 14.30 -2.44
C MET A 87 1.51 12.94 -3.02
N PHE A 88 0.81 12.16 -2.20
CA PHE A 88 0.22 10.89 -2.63
C PHE A 88 -1.29 11.01 -2.86
N ILE A 89 -1.75 10.65 -4.06
CA ILE A 89 -3.18 10.61 -4.40
C ILE A 89 -3.57 9.21 -4.86
N ARG A 90 -4.50 8.56 -4.16
CA ARG A 90 -5.13 7.31 -4.61
C ARG A 90 -6.57 7.55 -5.05
N VAL A 91 -7.00 6.85 -6.08
CA VAL A 91 -8.41 6.78 -6.49
C VAL A 91 -9.01 5.44 -6.07
N LEU A 92 -10.16 5.49 -5.41
CA LEU A 92 -10.98 4.32 -5.12
C LEU A 92 -12.26 4.41 -5.94
N VAL A 93 -12.40 3.54 -6.94
CA VAL A 93 -13.64 3.41 -7.71
C VAL A 93 -14.54 2.45 -6.98
N GLN A 94 -15.74 2.91 -6.62
CA GLN A 94 -16.73 2.11 -5.91
C GLN A 94 -18.08 2.21 -6.62
N PRO A 95 -18.88 1.14 -6.64
CA PRO A 95 -20.24 1.23 -7.13
C PRO A 95 -21.03 2.22 -6.27
N ASN A 96 -21.88 3.01 -6.90
CA ASN A 96 -22.79 3.91 -6.19
C ASN A 96 -23.93 3.09 -5.59
N THR A 97 -23.67 2.36 -4.50
CA THR A 97 -24.68 1.63 -3.72
C THR A 97 -25.42 2.55 -2.75
N GLY A 98 -25.72 3.78 -3.18
CA GLY A 98 -26.63 4.65 -2.45
C GLY A 98 -27.96 3.94 -2.27
N LYS A 99 -28.39 3.72 -1.02
CA LYS A 99 -29.80 3.44 -0.75
C LYS A 99 -30.59 4.59 -1.38
N VAL A 100 -31.43 4.28 -2.37
CA VAL A 100 -32.45 5.21 -2.86
C VAL A 100 -33.25 5.64 -1.63
N LYS A 101 -33.09 6.88 -1.18
CA LYS A 101 -34.03 7.45 -0.21
C LYS A 101 -35.35 7.56 -0.96
N SER A 102 -36.30 6.70 -0.63
CA SER A 102 -37.68 6.85 -1.09
C SER A 102 -38.16 8.27 -0.75
N PRO A 103 -38.92 8.93 -1.64
CA PRO A 103 -39.52 10.21 -1.31
C PRO A 103 -40.37 9.99 -0.05
N LYS A 104 -40.17 10.81 0.99
CA LYS A 104 -41.15 10.88 2.08
C LYS A 104 -42.43 11.44 1.46
N SER A 105 -43.51 10.68 1.50
CA SER A 105 -44.84 11.23 1.25
C SER A 105 -45.05 12.35 2.27
N LEU A 106 -45.47 13.51 1.77
CA LEU A 106 -46.07 14.55 2.59
C LEU A 106 -47.53 14.12 2.73
N ASP A 107 -47.83 13.51 3.87
CA ASP A 107 -49.19 13.40 4.38
C ASP A 107 -49.54 14.71 5.12
#